data_AF-A0A160FAK0-F1
#
_entry.id   AF-A0A160FAK0-F1
#
_cell.length_a   1.000
_cell.length_b   1.000
_cell.length_c   1.000
_cell.angle_alpha   90.00
_cell.angle_beta   90.00
_cell.angle_gamma   90.00
#
_symmetry.space_group_name_H-M   'P 1'
#
loop_
_entity.id
_entity.type
_entity.pdbx_description
1 polymer ?
#
loop_
_entity_poly.entity_id
_entity_poly.type
_entity_poly.pdbx_seq_one_letter_code
_entity_poly.pdbx_strand_id
1 'polypeptide(L)' 'MKTYRVCWNSFVEDGSVLQGRSLVYAHSPEEAIKQVITKKMKEYRLRPEWMRIESVLELQDLHESENGTDD' A
#
# COMPACT_ATOMS: atom_id res chain seq x y z
N MET A 1 3.21 -15.45 3.77
CA MET A 1 2.74 -14.06 3.65
C MET A 1 3.49 -13.41 2.51
N LYS A 2 2.86 -12.48 1.80
CA LYS A 2 3.44 -11.75 0.66
C LYS A 2 3.55 -10.28 1.01
N THR A 3 4.49 -9.59 0.38
CA THR A 3 4.67 -8.15 0.54
C THR A 3 3.86 -7.42 -0.53
N TYR A 4 3.06 -6.43 -0.13
CA TYR A 4 2.27 -5.62 -1.05
C TYR A 4 2.60 -4.14 -0.88
N ARG A 5 2.76 -3.46 -2.01
CA ARG A 5 2.76 -2.00 -2.09
C ARG A 5 1.37 -1.53 -2.50
N VAL A 6 0.72 -0.79 -1.61
CA VAL A 6 -0.61 -0.20 -1.83
C VAL A 6 -0.46 1.31 -2.00
N CYS A 7 -0.81 1.82 -3.17
CA CYS A 7 -0.93 3.25 -3.43
C CYS A 7 -2.36 3.70 -3.17
N TRP A 8 -2.51 4.79 -2.43
CA TRP A 8 -3.82 5.29 -2.03
C TRP A 8 -3.83 6.82 -2.01
N ASN A 9 -5.00 7.38 -2.23
CA ASN A 9 -5.28 8.78 -2.01
C ASN A 9 -6.56 8.94 -1.16
N SER A 10 -6.70 10.07 -0.50
CA SER A 10 -7.89 10.38 0.26
C SER A 10 -8.16 11.88 0.33
N PHE A 11 -9.43 12.25 0.29
CA PHE A 11 -9.85 13.63 0.56
C PHE A 11 -9.89 13.87 2.07
N VAL A 12 -9.53 15.09 2.48
CA VAL A 12 -9.71 15.60 3.85
C VAL A 12 -10.68 16.79 3.86
N GLU A 13 -11.20 17.13 5.05
CA GLU A 13 -12.28 18.12 5.20
C GLU A 13 -11.94 19.52 4.69
N ASP A 14 -10.67 19.90 4.64
CA ASP A 14 -10.25 21.21 4.11
C ASP A 14 -10.18 21.27 2.58
N GLY A 15 -10.52 20.18 1.89
CA GLY A 15 -10.45 20.06 0.43
C GLY A 15 -9.10 19.61 -0.11
N SER A 16 -8.08 19.41 0.74
CA SER A 16 -6.80 18.85 0.35
C SER A 16 -6.90 17.36 0.04
N VAL A 17 -5.93 16.86 -0.73
CA VAL A 17 -5.79 15.42 -1.04
C VAL A 17 -4.54 14.89 -0.37
N LEU A 18 -4.72 13.89 0.48
CA LEU A 18 -3.63 13.15 1.09
C LEU A 18 -3.32 11.91 0.25
N GLN A 19 -2.07 11.76 -0.16
CA GLN A 19 -1.63 10.65 -1.00
C GLN A 19 -0.54 9.87 -0.27
N GLY A 20 -0.52 8.56 -0.46
CA GLY A 20 0.40 7.71 0.26
C GLY A 20 0.69 6.39 -0.43
N ARG A 21 1.81 5.80 -0.03
CA ARG A 21 2.21 4.44 -0.38
C ARG A 21 2.45 3.69 0.91
N SER A 22 1.78 2.56 1.05
CA SER A 22 1.89 1.71 2.23
C SER A 22 2.49 0.37 1.83
N LEU A 23 3.52 -0.07 2.55
CA LEU A 23 4.05 -1.41 2.46
C LEU A 23 3.39 -2.27 3.55
N VAL A 24 2.75 -3.36 3.17
CA VAL A 24 2.05 -4.26 4.09
C VAL A 24 2.30 -5.72 3.77
N TYR A 25 2.27 -6.57 4.80
CA TYR A 25 2.36 -8.02 4.65
C TYR A 25 0.97 -8.63 4.79
N ALA A 26 0.53 -9.38 3.79
CA ALA A 26 -0.81 -9.98 3.74
C ALA A 26 -0.81 -11.31 2.99
N HIS A 27 -1.88 -12.09 3.11
CA HIS A 27 -2.06 -13.32 2.34
C HIS A 27 -2.66 -13.04 0.96
N SER A 28 -3.46 -11.98 0.84
CA SER A 28 -4.12 -11.59 -0.41
C SER A 28 -4.11 -10.07 -0.63
N PRO A 29 -4.30 -9.58 -1.87
CA PRO A 29 -4.39 -8.15 -2.14
C PRO A 29 -5.59 -7.49 -1.45
N GLU A 30 -6.72 -8.19 -1.30
CA GLU A 30 -7.90 -7.67 -0.60
C GLU A 30 -7.61 -7.45 0.89
N GLU A 31 -6.85 -8.36 1.50
CA GLU A 31 -6.41 -8.22 2.87
C GLU A 31 -5.43 -7.04 3.01
N ALA A 32 -4.47 -6.89 2.09
CA ALA A 32 -3.56 -5.75 2.06
C ALA A 32 -4.32 -4.41 1.98
N ILE A 33 -5.34 -4.31 1.12
CA ILE A 33 -6.21 -3.14 1.02
C ILE A 33 -6.91 -2.87 2.36
N LYS A 34 -7.57 -3.87 2.95
CA LYS A 34 -8.30 -3.72 4.21
C LYS A 34 -7.40 -3.25 5.34
N GLN A 35 -6.18 -3.79 5.44
CA GLN A 35 -5.18 -3.36 6.41
C GLN A 35 -4.81 -1.89 6.21
N VAL A 36 -4.55 -1.46 4.97
CA VAL A 36 -4.19 -0.08 4.66
C VAL A 36 -5.33 0.88 4.96
N ILE A 37 -6.56 0.58 4.53
CA ILE A 37 -7.74 1.41 4.83
C ILE A 37 -7.91 1.54 6.35
N THR A 38 -7.93 0.43 7.07
CA THR A 38 -8.14 0.44 8.53
C THR A 38 -7.06 1.24 9.26
N LYS A 39 -5.79 1.08 8.86
CA LYS A 39 -4.67 1.80 9.48
C LYS A 39 -4.74 3.29 9.20
N LYS A 40 -5.00 3.69 7.95
CA LYS A 40 -4.99 5.10 7.54
C LYS A 40 -6.23 5.87 7.98
N MET A 41 -7.38 5.21 8.06
CA MET A 41 -8.57 5.76 8.72
C MET A 41 -8.29 6.13 10.18
N LYS A 42 -7.54 5.31 10.92
CA LYS A 42 -7.19 5.60 12.32
C LYS A 42 -6.11 6.68 12.44
N GLU A 43 -5.07 6.59 11.61
CA GLU A 43 -3.90 7.49 11.63
C GLU A 43 -4.30 8.94 11.29
N TYR A 44 -5.16 9.11 10.28
CA TYR A 44 -5.54 10.43 9.76
C TYR A 44 -7.00 10.80 10.04
N ARG A 45 -7.73 9.98 10.81
CA ARG A 45 -9.17 10.17 11.10
C ARG A 45 -10.02 10.33 9.83
N LEU A 46 -9.65 9.60 8.76
CA LEU A 46 -10.31 9.68 7.46
C LEU A 46 -11.61 8.87 7.45
N ARG A 47 -12.59 9.35 6.66
CA ARG A 47 -13.77 8.56 6.33
C ARG A 47 -13.42 7.48 5.30
N PRO A 48 -13.94 6.26 5.43
CA PRO A 48 -13.62 5.15 4.51
C PRO A 48 -14.02 5.48 3.07
N GLU A 49 -15.16 6.15 2.90
CA GLU A 49 -15.72 6.58 1.61
C GLU A 49 -14.84 7.59 0.87
N TRP A 50 -13.93 8.27 1.58
CA TRP A 50 -13.02 9.26 1.00
C TRP A 50 -11.69 8.68 0.60
N MET A 51 -11.41 7.42 0.92
CA MET A 51 -10.16 6.76 0.59
C MET A 51 -10.32 5.95 -0.69
N ARG A 52 -9.43 6.17 -1.64
CA ARG A 52 -9.37 5.39 -2.89
C ARG A 52 -8.03 4.69 -2.98
N ILE A 53 -8.09 3.42 -3.39
CA ILE A 53 -6.91 2.63 -3.72
C ILE A 53 -6.63 2.82 -5.20
N GLU A 54 -5.45 3.30 -5.53
CA GLU A 54 -5.03 3.52 -6.92
C GLU A 54 -4.40 2.25 -7.51
N SER A 55 -3.57 1.56 -6.72
CA SER A 55 -2.93 0.34 -7.16
C SER A 55 -2.54 -0.54 -5.98
N VAL A 56 -2.58 -1.85 -6.20
CA VAL A 56 -2.02 -2.85 -5.29
C VAL A 56 -1.06 -3.72 -6.09
N LEU A 57 0.20 -3.72 -5.67
CA LEU A 57 1.26 -4.47 -6.33
C LEU A 57 1.83 -5.46 -5.33
N GLU A 58 1.73 -6.75 -5.64
CA GLU A 58 2.52 -7.77 -4.97
C GLU A 58 3.99 -7.54 -5.35
N LEU A 59 4.83 -7.28 -4.34
CA LEU A 59 6.26 -7.23 -4.54
C LEU A 59 6.75 -8.67 -4.43
N GLN A 60 7.17 -9.23 -5.56
CA GLN A 60 8.05 -10.39 -5.53
C GLN A 60 9.34 -9.91 -4.87
N ASP A 61 9.84 -10.67 -3.89
CA ASP A 61 11.19 -10.46 -3.38
C ASP A 61 12.11 -10.36 -4.61
N LEU A 62 12.69 -9.17 -4.83
CA LEU A 62 13.75 -8.98 -5.81
C LEU A 62 14.99 -9.67 -5.23
N HIS A 63 14.97 -10.99 -5.18
CA HIS A 63 16.17 -11.79 -5.33
C HIS A 63 16.51 -11.78 -6.83
N GLU A 64 16.73 -10.58 -7.38
CA GLU A 64 17.46 -10.46 -8.63
C GLU A 64 18.86 -10.99 -8.35
N SER A 65 19.20 -11.98 -9.15
CA SER A 65 20.45 -12.70 -9.16
C SER A 65 21.62 -11.75 -9.39
N GLU A 66 22.29 -11.30 -8.34
CA GLU A 66 23.70 -10.92 -8.44
C GLU A 66 24.55 -12.16 -8.22
N ASN A 67 24.73 -12.93 -9.29
CA ASN A 67 25.94 -13.73 -9.53
C ASN A 67 26.24 -13.65 -11.03
N GLY A 68 26.47 -12.42 -11.48
CA GLY A 68 27.14 -12.13 -12.73
C GLY A 68 28.53 -11.59 -12.40
N THR A 69 29.56 -12.29 -12.89
CA THR A 69 30.98 -11.90 -13.02
C THR A 69 31.86 -12.12 -11.79
N ASP A 70 32.77 -13.11 -11.84
CA ASP A 70 34.21 -12.89 -12.06
C ASP A 70 34.98 -14.22 -12.25
N ASP A 71 35.82 -14.26 -13.28
CA ASP A 71 36.87 -15.24 -13.71
C ASP A 71 36.53 -16.72 -14.02
#